data_AF-A0A0F9JQ93-F1
#
_entry.id   AF-A0A0F9JQ93-F1
#
_cell.length_a   1.000
_cell.length_b   1.000
_cell.length_c   1.000
_cell.angle_alpha   90.00
_cell.angle_beta   90.00
_cell.angle_gamma   90.00
#
_symmetry.space_group_name_H-M   'P 1'
#
loop_
_entity.id
_entity.type
_entity.pdbx_description
1 polymer ?
#
loop_
_entity_poly.entity_id
_entity_poly.type
_entity_poly.pdbx_seq_one_letter_code
_entity_poly.pdbx_strand_id
1 'polypeptide(L)'
;MSKFTKQHYEDVATLLKKRSPAHPAMIMVKAVAIDFADLFATDNPACCIHCGYLEGTTDICDSSDGRIREEHLFEGGFDREQFLAACGLA
;
A
#
# COMPACT_ATOMS: atom_id res chain seq x y z
N MET A 1 -5.10 5.60 -12.70
CA MET A 1 -4.02 4.62 -12.93
C MET A 1 -2.90 4.95 -11.96
N SER A 2 -2.43 3.96 -11.21
CA SER A 2 -1.27 4.09 -10.32
C SER A 2 -0.03 4.51 -11.13
N LYS A 3 0.77 5.44 -10.61
CA LYS A 3 2.06 5.83 -11.20
C LYS A 3 3.08 4.69 -11.08
N PHE A 4 2.97 3.90 -10.02
CA PHE A 4 3.83 2.76 -9.78
C PHE A 4 3.15 1.45 -10.19
N THR A 5 3.94 0.51 -10.71
CA THR A 5 3.48 -0.82 -11.04
C THR A 5 3.91 -1.80 -9.95
N LYS A 6 3.30 -2.98 -9.92
CA LYS A 6 3.72 -4.07 -9.03
C LYS A 6 5.22 -4.36 -9.15
N GLN A 7 5.78 -4.35 -10.36
CA GLN A 7 7.21 -4.56 -10.59
C GLN A 7 8.06 -3.50 -9.87
N HIS A 8 7.64 -2.23 -9.87
CA HIS A 8 8.36 -1.18 -9.14
C HIS A 8 8.42 -1.46 -7.63
N TYR A 9 7.33 -1.94 -7.04
CA TYR A 9 7.30 -2.30 -5.62
C TYR A 9 8.29 -3.44 -5.31
N GLU A 10 8.28 -4.48 -6.14
CA GLU A 10 9.15 -5.66 -5.96
C GLU A 10 10.64 -5.31 -6.15
N ASP A 11 10.95 -4.48 -7.15
CA ASP A 11 12.32 -4.01 -7.42
C ASP A 11 12.85 -3.17 -6.25
N VAL A 12 12.05 -2.23 -5.73
CA VAL A 12 12.44 -1.40 -4.58
C VAL A 12 12.61 -2.26 -3.33
N ALA A 13 11.69 -3.20 -3.07
CA ALA A 13 11.82 -4.10 -1.93
C ALA A 13 13.13 -4.92 -2.00
N THR A 14 13.48 -5.41 -3.18
CA THR A 14 14.73 -6.14 -3.44
C THR A 14 15.96 -5.28 -3.20
N LEU A 15 15.94 -4.01 -3.61
CA LEU A 15 17.05 -3.06 -3.38
C LEU A 15 17.24 -2.72 -1.90
N LEU A 16 16.14 -2.58 -1.16
CA LEU A 16 16.17 -2.22 0.27
C LEU A 16 16.49 -3.42 1.17
N LYS A 17 16.22 -4.65 0.70
CA LYS A 17 16.56 -5.90 1.39
C LYS A 17 18.08 -6.12 1.44
N LYS A 18 18.75 -5.50 2.42
CA LYS A 18 20.20 -5.67 2.62
C LYS A 18 20.56 -6.98 3.32
N ARG A 19 21.74 -7.50 2.99
CA ARG A 19 22.27 -8.77 3.50
C ARG A 19 22.72 -8.75 4.96
N SER A 20 22.96 -7.58 5.56
CA SER A 20 23.47 -7.47 6.94
C SER A 20 22.53 -6.62 7.81
N PRO A 21 21.68 -7.24 8.64
CA PRO A 21 20.73 -6.56 9.51
C PRO A 21 21.39 -5.66 10.56
N ALA A 22 22.65 -5.94 10.90
CA ALA A 22 23.41 -5.24 11.93
C ALA A 22 24.18 -4.01 11.41
N HIS A 23 24.12 -3.71 10.10
CA HIS A 23 24.83 -2.58 9.55
C HIS A 23 24.18 -1.25 10.01
N PRO A 24 24.93 -0.25 10.52
CA PRO A 24 24.34 1.00 11.04
C PRO A 24 23.43 1.74 10.06
N ALA A 25 23.74 1.68 8.76
CA ALA A 25 22.89 2.22 7.70
C ALA A 25 21.47 1.61 7.64
N MET A 26 21.20 0.50 8.32
CA MET A 26 19.87 -0.14 8.34
C MET A 26 18.81 0.74 8.99
N ILE A 27 19.17 1.64 9.90
CA ILE A 27 18.20 2.61 10.48
C ILE A 27 17.65 3.52 9.37
N MET A 28 18.54 4.04 8.52
CA MET A 28 18.15 4.90 7.40
C MET A 28 17.39 4.09 6.32
N VAL A 29 17.81 2.86 6.04
CA VAL A 29 17.10 1.97 5.10
C VAL A 29 15.67 1.67 5.58
N LYS A 30 15.48 1.47 6.90
CA LYS A 30 14.15 1.28 7.50
C LYS A 30 13.26 2.50 7.30
N ALA A 31 13.78 3.70 7.57
CA ALA A 31 13.04 4.94 7.37
C ALA A 31 12.63 5.12 5.89
N VAL A 32 13.57 4.92 4.96
CA VAL A 32 13.31 5.01 3.52
C VAL A 32 12.28 3.98 3.05
N ALA A 33 12.33 2.75 3.56
CA ALA A 33 11.32 1.73 3.24
C ALA A 33 9.92 2.13 3.71
N ILE A 34 9.81 2.74 4.91
CA ILE A 34 8.54 3.27 5.41
C ILE A 34 8.02 4.39 4.52
N ASP A 35 8.88 5.35 4.14
CA ASP A 35 8.50 6.46 3.25
C ASP A 35 8.00 5.96 1.88
N PHE A 36 8.66 4.94 1.32
CA PHE A 36 8.20 4.30 0.09
C PHE A 36 6.86 3.58 0.27
N ALA A 37 6.69 2.87 1.38
CA ALA A 37 5.45 2.14 1.65
C ALA A 37 4.25 3.11 1.75
N ASP A 38 4.45 4.26 2.41
CA ASP A 38 3.42 5.29 2.53
C ASP A 38 3.15 5.98 1.18
N LEU A 39 4.19 6.23 0.38
CA LEU A 39 4.06 6.75 -0.99
C LEU A 39 3.26 5.80 -1.90
N PHE A 40 3.56 4.51 -1.85
CA PHE A 40 2.89 3.49 -2.67
C PHE A 40 1.44 3.27 -2.23
N ALA A 41 1.16 3.29 -0.93
CA ALA A 41 -0.20 3.23 -0.39
C ALA A 41 -1.03 4.45 -0.84
N THR A 42 -0.43 5.64 -0.87
CA THR A 42 -1.09 6.87 -1.34
C THR A 42 -1.37 6.85 -2.84
N ASP A 43 -0.47 6.28 -3.65
CA ASP A 43 -0.61 6.23 -5.12
C ASP A 43 -1.55 5.10 -5.59
N ASN A 44 -1.63 4.01 -4.83
CA ASN A 44 -2.49 2.87 -5.11
C ASN A 44 -3.35 2.51 -3.89
N PRO A 45 -4.30 3.37 -3.52
CA PRO A 45 -5.24 3.09 -2.43
C PRO A 45 -6.19 1.96 -2.79
N ALA A 46 -6.70 1.26 -1.78
CA ALA A 46 -7.79 0.32 -1.97
C ALA A 46 -9.09 1.07 -2.35
N CYS A 47 -9.92 0.44 -3.18
CA CYS A 47 -11.18 1.00 -3.64
C CYS A 47 -12.35 0.11 -3.24
N CYS A 48 -13.49 0.71 -2.91
CA CYS A 48 -14.71 -0.02 -2.62
C CYS A 48 -15.21 -0.70 -3.89
N ILE A 49 -15.45 -2.02 -3.84
CA ILE A 49 -15.89 -2.79 -5.01
C ILE A 49 -17.32 -2.44 -5.46
N HIS A 50 -18.06 -1.70 -4.63
CA HIS A 50 -19.46 -1.38 -4.86
C HIS A 50 -19.68 0.03 -5.42
N CYS A 51 -18.99 1.04 -4.86
CA CYS A 51 -19.15 2.44 -5.25
C CYS A 51 -17.87 3.07 -5.84
N GLY A 52 -16.71 2.40 -5.71
CA GLY A 52 -15.44 2.91 -6.21
C GLY A 52 -14.79 3.98 -5.34
N TYR A 53 -15.39 4.37 -4.20
CA TYR A 53 -14.73 5.28 -3.27
C TYR A 53 -13.46 4.68 -2.68
N LEU A 54 -12.51 5.54 -2.37
CA LEU A 54 -11.22 5.16 -1.80
C LEU A 54 -11.37 4.85 -0.31
N GLU A 55 -10.52 3.95 0.18
CA GLU A 55 -10.39 3.68 1.61
C GLU A 55 -10.10 4.98 2.38
N GLY A 56 -10.77 5.16 3.52
CA GLY A 56 -10.70 6.39 4.32
C GLY A 56 -11.78 7.44 4.00
N THR A 57 -12.68 7.18 3.05
CA THR A 57 -13.87 8.02 2.87
C THR A 57 -14.82 7.95 4.07
N THR A 58 -15.52 9.05 4.35
CA THR A 58 -16.64 9.11 5.31
C THR A 58 -18.00 9.04 4.63
N ASP A 59 -18.03 8.95 3.30
CA ASP A 59 -19.27 8.91 2.53
C ASP A 59 -20.01 7.58 2.72
N ILE A 60 -21.32 7.60 2.52
CA ILE A 60 -22.14 6.39 2.55
C ILE A 60 -21.82 5.56 1.30
N CYS A 61 -21.81 4.22 1.42
CA CYS A 61 -21.62 3.34 0.27
C CYS A 61 -22.88 3.33 -0.61
N ASP A 62 -22.97 4.27 -1.55
CA ASP A 62 -24.00 4.34 -2.58
C ASP A 62 -23.54 3.58 -3.83
N SER A 63 -23.85 2.29 -3.86
CA SER A 63 -23.50 1.43 -4.99
C SER A 63 -24.14 1.97 -6.27
N SER A 64 -23.46 1.84 -7.42
CA SER A 64 -23.99 2.30 -8.71
C SER A 64 -25.29 1.59 -9.15
N ASP A 65 -25.67 0.49 -8.49
CA ASP A 65 -26.94 -0.22 -8.67
C ASP A 65 -28.10 0.37 -7.84
N GLY A 66 -27.88 1.49 -7.16
CA GLY A 66 -28.87 2.18 -6.33
C GLY A 66 -29.05 1.59 -4.93
N ARG A 67 -28.24 0.59 -4.56
CA ARG A 67 -28.26 0.01 -3.21
C ARG A 67 -27.32 0.76 -2.28
N ILE A 68 -27.89 1.33 -1.22
CA ILE A 68 -27.14 1.85 -0.09
C ILE A 68 -26.68 0.66 0.76
N ARG A 69 -25.39 0.60 1.06
CA ARG A 69 -24.81 -0.38 1.99
C ARG A 69 -24.34 0.36 3.23
N GLU A 70 -24.48 -0.31 4.38
CA GLU A 70 -24.05 0.25 5.67
C GLU A 70 -22.52 0.32 5.77
N GLU A 71 -21.82 -0.58 5.07
CA GLU A 71 -20.36 -0.68 5.12
C GLU A 71 -19.76 -0.71 3.70
N HIS A 72 -18.59 -0.09 3.54
CA HIS A 72 -17.75 -0.23 2.36
C HIS A 72 -16.99 -1.54 2.40
N LEU A 73 -16.83 -2.18 1.24
CA LEU A 73 -15.94 -3.33 1.07
C LEU A 73 -14.80 -2.94 0.15
N PHE A 74 -13.66 -2.60 0.74
CA PHE A 74 -12.46 -2.20 0.02
C PHE A 74 -11.67 -3.43 -0.43
N GLU A 75 -11.29 -3.46 -1.70
CA GLU A 75 -10.44 -4.50 -2.29
C GLU A 75 -9.35 -3.88 -3.16
N GLY A 76 -8.24 -4.59 -3.31
CA GLY A 76 -7.08 -4.15 -4.08
C GLY A 76 -6.20 -3.17 -3.30
N GLY A 77 -5.51 -2.30 -4.03
CA GLY A 77 -4.55 -1.36 -3.48
C GLY A 77 -3.17 -1.98 -3.22
N PHE A 78 -2.28 -1.16 -2.65
CA PHE A 78 -0.93 -1.55 -2.28
C PHE A 78 -0.88 -2.09 -0.84
N ASP A 79 -0.34 -3.30 -0.68
CA ASP A 79 -0.16 -3.93 0.64
C ASP A 79 1.14 -3.45 1.30
N ARG A 80 0.97 -2.52 2.23
CA ARG A 80 2.06 -1.90 2.98
C ARG A 80 2.84 -2.91 3.82
N GLU A 81 2.15 -3.82 4.49
CA GLU A 81 2.78 -4.79 5.39
C GLU A 81 3.59 -5.82 4.58
N GLN A 82 3.02 -6.32 3.49
CA GLN A 82 3.71 -7.23 2.59
C GLN A 82 4.98 -6.61 2.01
N PHE A 83 4.93 -5.34 1.60
CA PHE A 83 6.12 -4.64 1.10
C PHE A 83 7.21 -4.48 2.17
N LEU A 84 6.86 -4.08 3.39
CA LEU A 84 7.83 -3.94 4.48
C LEU A 84 8.45 -5.29 4.86
N ALA A 85 7.65 -6.36 4.88
CA ALA A 85 8.15 -7.72 5.05
C ALA A 85 9.11 -8.13 3.93
N ALA A 86 8.80 -7.79 2.67
CA ALA A 86 9.69 -8.03 1.53
C ALA A 86 11.01 -7.27 1.63
N CYS A 87 11.00 -6.07 2.22
CA CYS A 87 12.21 -5.29 2.57
C CYS A 87 13.01 -5.91 3.73
N GLY A 88 12.47 -6.92 4.43
CA GLY A 88 13.09 -7.57 5.59
C GLY A 88 12.87 -6.82 6.91
N LEU A 89 11.76 -6.07 7.02
CA LEU A 89 11.47 -5.19 8.14
C LEU A 89 10.30 -5.63 9.03
N ALA A 90 9.81 -6.86 8.85
CA ALA A 90 8.76 -7.45 9.70
C ALA A 90 9.21 -7.60 11.16
#